data_AF-A0A931D884-F1
#
_entry.id   AF-A0A931D884-F1
#
_cell.length_a   1.000
_cell.length_b   1.000
_cell.length_c   1.000
_cell.angle_alpha   90.00
_cell.angle_beta   90.00
_cell.angle_gamma   90.00
#
_symmetry.space_group_name_H-M   'P 1'
#
loop_
_entity.id
_entity.type
_entity.pdbx_description
1 polymer ?
#
loop_
_entity_poly.entity_id
_entity_poly.type
_entity_poly.pdbx_seq_one_letter_code
_entity_poly.pdbx_strand_id
1 'polypeptide(L)'
;MTLESARRGREEEQRLGPERTLLEAVRVLHNKGYGRLRALPYLAPSGLGWRLELSKLLDPVHGVEPRFRYTSASGWELFASSEVTYATTKTQPFDEVTPSFVAHAMTVELELDDLRGGLSAYTYWFSALLDHAGTNYVPYHFGDSGIDYMKARYIPLVDPHDASVPEVCFPLAPIF
;
A
#
# COMPACT_ATOMS: atom_id res chain seq x y z
N MET A 1 -30.91 -19.99 -0.27
CA MET A 1 -29.63 -19.34 0.07
C MET A 1 -29.24 -19.83 1.45
N THR A 2 -28.25 -20.72 1.55
CA THR A 2 -27.85 -21.39 2.79
C THR A 2 -26.95 -20.47 3.62
N LEU A 3 -26.97 -20.63 4.96
CA LEU A 3 -26.12 -19.86 5.90
C LEU A 3 -24.62 -19.95 5.55
N GLU A 4 -24.18 -21.06 4.95
CA GLU A 4 -22.82 -21.23 4.44
C GLU A 4 -22.52 -20.36 3.20
N SER A 5 -23.48 -20.15 2.29
CA SER A 5 -23.31 -19.26 1.15
C SER A 5 -23.19 -17.79 1.58
N ALA A 6 -23.97 -17.39 2.59
CA ALA A 6 -23.89 -16.05 3.17
C ALA A 6 -22.66 -15.85 4.07
N ARG A 7 -22.11 -16.92 4.63
CA ARG A 7 -20.85 -16.89 5.39
C ARG A 7 -19.64 -16.85 4.47
N ARG A 8 -19.64 -17.65 3.40
CA ARG A 8 -18.61 -17.64 2.35
C ARG A 8 -18.57 -16.31 1.58
N GLY A 9 -19.73 -15.73 1.29
CA GLY A 9 -19.82 -14.37 0.73
C GLY A 9 -19.24 -13.29 1.65
N ARG A 10 -19.48 -13.37 2.97
CA ARG A 10 -18.89 -12.44 3.96
C ARG A 10 -17.41 -12.68 4.24
N GLU A 11 -16.94 -13.92 4.12
CA GLU A 11 -15.52 -14.29 4.25
C GLU A 11 -14.71 -13.93 2.98
N GLU A 12 -15.33 -13.91 1.79
CA GLU A 12 -14.75 -13.34 0.56
C GLU A 12 -14.76 -11.81 0.58
N GLU A 13 -15.82 -11.18 1.10
CA GLU A 13 -16.00 -9.72 1.24
C GLU A 13 -15.10 -9.09 2.33
N GLN A 14 -14.43 -9.90 3.15
CA GLN A 14 -13.47 -9.45 4.18
C GLN A 14 -11.99 -9.63 3.80
N ARG A 15 -11.68 -10.20 2.63
CA ARG A 15 -10.28 -10.43 2.22
C ARG A 15 -9.71 -9.17 1.58
N LEU A 16 -8.58 -8.70 2.11
CA LEU A 16 -7.87 -7.57 1.55
C LEU A 16 -7.27 -7.94 0.19
N GLY A 17 -7.44 -7.06 -0.81
CA GLY A 17 -6.68 -7.14 -2.06
C GLY A 17 -5.17 -6.94 -1.83
N PRO A 18 -4.33 -7.21 -2.84
CA PRO A 18 -2.88 -7.07 -2.72
C PRO A 18 -2.46 -5.62 -2.42
N GLU A 19 -3.15 -4.62 -2.98
CA GLU A 19 -2.91 -3.20 -2.75
C GLU A 19 -3.09 -2.85 -1.28
N ARG A 20 -4.23 -3.25 -0.70
CA ARG A 20 -4.52 -2.98 0.71
C ARG A 20 -3.61 -3.78 1.63
N THR A 21 -3.29 -5.02 1.28
CA THR A 21 -2.35 -5.87 2.04
C THR A 21 -0.96 -5.25 2.11
N LEU A 22 -0.46 -4.68 1.00
CA LEU A 22 0.81 -3.96 0.97
C LEU A 22 0.82 -2.72 1.87
N LEU A 23 -0.25 -1.91 1.82
CA LEU A 23 -0.37 -0.73 2.68
C LEU A 23 -0.42 -1.12 4.17
N GLU A 24 -1.17 -2.16 4.50
CA GLU A 24 -1.22 -2.71 5.85
C GLU A 24 0.13 -3.29 6.30
N ALA A 25 0.89 -3.89 5.39
CA ALA A 25 2.24 -4.35 5.68
C ALA A 25 3.17 -3.18 6.04
N VAL A 26 3.05 -2.03 5.35
CA VAL A 26 3.77 -0.81 5.71
C VAL A 26 3.38 -0.33 7.11
N ARG A 27 2.09 -0.36 7.47
CA ARG A 27 1.63 -0.03 8.84
C ARG A 27 2.24 -0.97 9.89
N VAL A 28 2.33 -2.27 9.59
CA VAL A 28 3.03 -3.24 10.45
C VAL A 28 4.51 -2.89 10.60
N LEU A 29 5.18 -2.48 9.53
CA LEU A 29 6.58 -2.04 9.57
C LEU A 29 6.77 -0.78 10.42
N HIS A 30 5.89 0.22 10.28
CA HIS A 30 5.91 1.41 11.14
C HIS A 30 5.82 1.04 12.63
N ASN A 31 4.90 0.14 12.99
CA ASN A 31 4.75 -0.36 14.35
C ASN A 31 5.96 -1.17 14.85
N LYS A 32 6.76 -1.75 13.94
CA LYS A 32 8.02 -2.45 14.24
C LYS A 32 9.24 -1.51 14.30
N GLY A 33 9.04 -0.20 14.20
CA GLY A 33 10.10 0.80 14.31
C GLY A 33 10.80 1.13 13.00
N TYR A 34 10.16 0.91 11.85
CA TYR A 34 10.62 1.40 10.54
C TYR A 34 10.00 2.77 10.22
N GLY A 35 10.06 3.72 11.16
CA GLY A 35 9.36 5.00 11.05
C GLY A 35 9.90 5.97 10.00
N ARG A 36 11.01 5.63 9.33
CA ARG A 36 11.54 6.35 8.16
C ARG A 36 11.16 5.67 6.85
N LEU A 37 10.32 4.64 6.84
CA LEU A 37 9.77 4.06 5.62
C LEU A 37 8.60 4.92 5.12
N ARG A 38 8.63 5.31 3.85
CA ARG A 38 7.56 6.05 3.18
C ARG A 38 6.89 5.16 2.13
N ALA A 39 5.57 5.14 2.15
CA ALA A 39 4.71 4.65 1.08
C ALA A 39 4.24 5.82 0.21
N LEU A 40 4.43 5.68 -1.11
CA LEU A 40 3.93 6.59 -2.12
C LEU A 40 2.99 5.82 -3.05
N PRO A 41 1.68 5.81 -2.75
CA PRO A 41 0.70 5.19 -3.62
C PRO A 41 0.29 6.16 -4.72
N TYR A 42 0.18 5.70 -5.97
CA TYR A 42 -0.19 6.55 -7.10
C TYR A 42 -0.82 5.77 -8.26
N LEU A 43 -1.53 6.46 -9.16
CA LEU A 43 -2.01 5.86 -10.41
C LEU A 43 -0.93 5.93 -11.48
N ALA A 44 -0.78 4.85 -12.24
CA ALA A 44 0.01 4.81 -13.46
C ALA A 44 -0.39 5.96 -14.40
N PRO A 45 0.53 6.49 -15.24
CA PRO A 45 0.20 7.55 -16.19
C PRO A 45 -0.94 7.20 -17.16
N SER A 46 -1.15 5.91 -17.42
CA SER A 46 -2.28 5.43 -18.23
C SER A 46 -3.64 5.49 -17.51
N GLY A 47 -3.66 5.70 -16.19
CA GLY A 47 -4.83 5.57 -15.33
C GLY A 47 -5.28 4.13 -15.08
N LEU A 48 -4.63 3.14 -15.69
CA LEU A 48 -5.11 1.75 -15.72
C LEU A 48 -4.59 0.87 -14.57
N GLY A 49 -3.80 1.42 -13.66
CA GLY A 49 -3.24 0.63 -12.58
C GLY A 49 -2.84 1.48 -11.39
N TRP A 50 -3.17 0.98 -10.20
CA TRP A 50 -2.65 1.50 -8.95
C TRP A 50 -1.22 1.01 -8.74
N ARG A 51 -0.37 1.85 -8.17
CA ARG A 51 1.03 1.58 -7.92
C ARG A 51 1.39 1.97 -6.50
N LEU A 52 2.39 1.29 -5.96
CA LEU A 52 3.00 1.63 -4.70
C LEU A 52 4.51 1.68 -4.87
N GLU A 53 5.11 2.78 -4.45
CA GLU A 53 6.54 2.87 -4.24
C GLU A 53 6.86 2.95 -2.76
N LEU A 54 7.93 2.25 -2.35
CA LEU A 54 8.50 2.38 -1.02
C LEU A 54 9.88 3.04 -1.10
N SER A 55 10.08 4.05 -0.27
CA SER A 55 11.32 4.81 -0.22
C SER A 55 11.62 5.30 1.20
N LYS A 56 12.74 6.00 1.35
CA LYS A 56 13.09 6.65 2.61
C LYS A 56 12.27 7.93 2.81
N LEU A 57 11.83 8.15 4.05
CA LEU A 57 11.16 9.38 4.46
C LEU A 57 12.13 10.56 4.31
N LEU A 58 11.66 11.64 3.69
CA LEU A 58 12.45 12.85 3.35
C LEU A 58 13.50 12.66 2.26
N ASP A 59 13.51 11.53 1.54
CA ASP A 59 14.21 11.49 0.26
C ASP A 59 13.51 12.48 -0.69
N PRO A 60 14.22 13.48 -1.25
CA PRO A 60 13.62 14.33 -2.26
C PRO A 60 13.11 13.43 -3.38
N VAL A 61 11.86 13.64 -3.78
CA VAL A 61 11.08 12.80 -4.72
C VAL A 61 11.69 12.75 -6.15
N HIS A 62 12.94 13.17 -6.34
CA HIS A 62 13.60 13.27 -7.63
C HIS A 62 15.00 12.64 -7.58
N GLY A 63 15.15 11.47 -8.20
CA GLY A 63 16.45 10.91 -8.58
C GLY A 63 16.97 9.72 -7.77
N VAL A 64 16.28 9.28 -6.72
CA VAL A 64 16.60 8.02 -6.02
C VAL A 64 15.59 6.96 -6.44
N GLU A 65 16.07 5.85 -7.00
CA GLU A 65 15.23 4.69 -7.32
C GLU A 65 14.51 4.20 -6.06
N PRO A 66 13.19 3.96 -6.10
CA PRO A 66 12.48 3.42 -4.96
C PRO A 66 13.04 2.04 -4.61
N ARG A 67 13.05 1.70 -3.31
CA ARG A 67 13.48 0.37 -2.86
C ARG A 67 12.54 -0.73 -3.35
N PHE A 68 11.29 -0.37 -3.59
CA PHE A 68 10.26 -1.28 -4.05
C PHE A 68 9.26 -0.54 -4.92
N ARG A 69 8.81 -1.19 -5.99
CA ARG A 69 7.72 -0.71 -6.85
C ARG A 69 6.77 -1.87 -7.14
N TYR A 70 5.50 -1.64 -6.88
CA TYR A 70 4.40 -2.55 -7.19
C TYR A 70 3.40 -1.89 -8.13
N THR A 71 2.70 -2.70 -8.92
CA THR A 71 1.57 -2.29 -9.77
C THR A 71 0.44 -3.30 -9.64
N SER A 72 -0.82 -2.86 -9.60
CA SER A 72 -1.99 -3.74 -9.49
C SER A 72 -2.09 -4.76 -10.63
N ALA A 73 -1.53 -4.42 -11.80
CA ALA A 73 -1.36 -5.35 -12.92
C ALA A 73 -0.54 -6.62 -12.58
N SER A 74 0.28 -6.60 -11.52
CA SER A 74 1.02 -7.75 -11.02
C SER A 74 0.17 -8.71 -10.17
N GLY A 75 -1.06 -8.33 -9.80
CA GLY A 75 -1.88 -9.11 -8.88
C GLY A 75 -1.15 -9.38 -7.57
N TRP A 76 -0.94 -10.66 -7.24
CA TRP A 76 -0.23 -11.10 -6.03
C TRP A 76 1.26 -11.38 -6.22
N GLU A 77 1.82 -11.05 -7.38
CA GLU A 77 3.26 -11.10 -7.63
C GLU A 77 3.94 -9.87 -7.00
N LEU A 78 4.08 -9.89 -5.67
CA LEU A 78 4.57 -8.74 -4.90
C LEU A 78 6.09 -8.52 -5.08
N PHE A 79 6.90 -9.58 -5.11
CA PHE A 79 8.38 -9.50 -5.16
C PHE A 79 8.91 -10.27 -6.37
N ALA A 80 8.83 -9.69 -7.57
CA ALA A 80 9.12 -10.38 -8.83
C ALA A 80 10.59 -10.83 -9.04
N SER A 81 11.50 -10.60 -8.10
CA SER A 81 12.95 -10.79 -8.29
C SER A 81 13.67 -11.68 -7.26
N SER A 82 12.97 -12.38 -6.37
CA SER A 82 13.63 -13.13 -5.30
C SER A 82 12.98 -14.47 -4.95
N GLU A 83 13.71 -15.33 -4.22
CA GLU A 83 13.25 -16.65 -3.77
C GLU A 83 11.94 -16.58 -2.95
N VAL A 84 11.60 -15.42 -2.39
CA VAL A 84 10.32 -15.15 -1.68
C VAL A 84 9.10 -15.12 -2.62
N THR A 85 9.30 -15.01 -3.94
CA THR A 85 8.23 -15.23 -4.95
C THR A 85 7.51 -16.55 -4.71
N TYR A 86 8.23 -17.58 -4.23
CA TYR A 86 7.66 -18.92 -3.98
C TYR A 86 6.61 -18.94 -2.87
N ALA A 87 6.72 -18.06 -1.88
CA ALA A 87 5.79 -18.04 -0.77
C ALA A 87 4.47 -17.36 -1.15
N THR A 88 4.49 -16.25 -1.90
CA THR A 88 3.26 -15.49 -2.21
C THR A 88 2.50 -15.94 -3.45
N THR A 89 3.10 -16.73 -4.37
CA THR A 89 2.47 -16.93 -5.70
C THR A 89 2.16 -18.37 -6.12
N LYS A 90 2.72 -19.43 -5.50
CA LYS A 90 2.44 -20.80 -6.00
C LYS A 90 2.28 -21.92 -4.98
N THR A 91 2.56 -21.71 -3.69
CA THR A 91 2.50 -22.81 -2.70
C THR A 91 1.82 -22.51 -1.37
N GLN A 92 1.69 -21.24 -0.97
CA GLN A 92 0.87 -20.93 0.21
C GLN A 92 -0.60 -20.75 -0.21
N PRO A 93 -1.54 -21.32 0.56
CA PRO A 93 -2.93 -20.93 0.46
C PRO A 93 -3.01 -19.40 0.57
N PHE A 94 -3.79 -18.79 -0.32
CA PHE A 94 -4.07 -17.34 -0.32
C PHE A 94 -4.51 -16.82 1.06
N ASP A 95 -5.07 -17.72 1.86
CA ASP A 95 -5.54 -17.52 3.22
C ASP A 95 -4.42 -17.17 4.22
N GLU A 96 -3.15 -17.41 3.86
CA GLU A 96 -1.97 -17.19 4.72
C GLU A 96 -1.24 -15.87 4.41
N VAL A 97 -1.59 -15.18 3.31
CA VAL A 97 -0.94 -13.93 2.91
C VAL A 97 -1.50 -12.76 3.71
N THR A 98 -0.99 -12.62 4.94
CA THR A 98 -1.36 -11.53 5.86
C THR A 98 -0.44 -10.31 5.70
N PRO A 99 -0.87 -9.12 6.12
CA PRO A 99 0.01 -7.95 6.19
C PRO A 99 1.30 -8.18 7.00
N SER A 100 1.23 -9.01 8.05
CA SER A 100 2.41 -9.34 8.86
C SER A 100 3.40 -10.23 8.12
N PHE A 101 2.90 -11.17 7.31
CA PHE A 101 3.72 -12.00 6.45
C PHE A 101 4.42 -11.17 5.38
N VAL A 102 3.66 -10.31 4.67
CA VAL A 102 4.22 -9.41 3.65
C VAL A 102 5.23 -8.43 4.26
N ALA A 103 4.96 -7.89 5.45
CA ALA A 103 5.93 -7.05 6.16
C ALA A 103 7.23 -7.79 6.47
N HIS A 104 7.15 -9.07 6.85
CA HIS A 104 8.34 -9.88 7.08
C HIS A 104 9.13 -10.09 5.78
N ALA A 105 8.45 -10.44 4.69
CA ALA A 105 9.07 -10.53 3.37
C ALA A 105 9.78 -9.23 2.98
N MET A 106 9.13 -8.07 3.15
CA MET A 106 9.74 -6.76 2.88
C MET A 106 11.01 -6.52 3.68
N THR A 107 11.07 -6.94 4.95
CA THR A 107 12.30 -6.77 5.75
C THR A 107 13.49 -7.59 5.24
N VAL A 108 13.22 -8.77 4.68
CA VAL A 108 14.25 -9.66 4.12
C VAL A 108 14.70 -9.15 2.75
N GLU A 109 13.75 -8.75 1.92
CA GLU A 109 13.97 -8.46 0.49
C GLU A 109 14.49 -7.04 0.22
N LEU A 110 14.11 -6.07 1.04
CA LEU A 110 14.33 -4.65 0.76
C LEU A 110 15.43 -4.01 1.63
N GLU A 111 16.10 -4.81 2.47
CA GLU A 111 17.18 -4.39 3.38
C GLU A 111 16.84 -3.09 4.15
N LEU A 112 15.73 -3.10 4.90
CA LEU A 112 15.10 -1.89 5.45
C LEU A 112 15.79 -1.31 6.70
N ASP A 113 16.95 -1.82 7.12
CA ASP A 113 17.54 -1.48 8.43
C ASP A 113 17.92 0.01 8.56
N ASP A 114 18.31 0.67 7.47
CA ASP A 114 18.58 2.11 7.46
C ASP A 114 17.31 2.98 7.57
N LEU A 115 16.13 2.37 7.40
CA LEU A 115 14.82 3.00 7.54
C LEU A 115 14.24 2.87 8.95
N ARG A 116 15.01 2.29 9.88
CA ARG A 116 14.68 2.29 11.32
C ARG A 116 14.53 3.72 11.83
N GLY A 117 13.56 3.91 12.72
CA GLY A 117 13.24 5.17 13.37
C GLY A 117 11.96 5.06 14.18
N GLY A 118 11.82 5.91 15.20
CA GLY A 118 10.59 5.97 15.97
C GLY A 118 9.37 6.40 15.15
N LEU A 119 8.18 6.23 15.72
CA LEU A 119 6.95 6.75 15.13
C LEU A 119 7.08 8.26 14.91
N SER A 120 6.72 8.70 13.71
CA SER A 120 6.73 10.09 13.28
C SER A 120 5.31 10.56 12.99
N ALA A 121 5.12 11.88 12.83
CA ALA A 121 3.86 12.44 12.38
C ALA A 121 3.34 11.77 11.10
N TYR A 122 4.24 11.37 10.20
CA TYR A 122 3.91 10.60 9.00
C TYR A 122 3.33 9.22 9.32
N THR A 123 3.92 8.45 10.24
CA THR A 123 3.41 7.11 10.58
C THR A 123 2.03 7.15 11.22
N TYR A 124 1.75 8.17 12.06
CA TYR A 124 0.42 8.40 12.63
C TYR A 124 -0.58 8.80 11.55
N TRP A 125 -0.19 9.73 10.69
CA TRP A 125 -1.00 10.16 9.55
C TRP A 125 -1.35 8.98 8.64
N PHE A 126 -0.37 8.13 8.31
CA PHE A 126 -0.54 6.98 7.43
C PHE A 126 -1.50 5.96 8.05
N SER A 127 -1.38 5.70 9.36
CA SER A 127 -2.32 4.82 10.06
C SER A 127 -3.74 5.37 10.05
N ALA A 128 -3.92 6.67 10.34
CA ALA A 128 -5.21 7.34 10.31
C ALA A 128 -5.84 7.37 8.91
N LEU A 129 -5.01 7.55 7.86
CA LEU A 129 -5.42 7.45 6.47
C LEU A 129 -5.99 6.06 6.15
N LEU A 130 -5.29 5.00 6.56
CA LEU A 130 -5.72 3.63 6.33
C LEU A 130 -7.00 3.29 7.10
N ASP A 131 -7.14 3.79 8.33
CA ASP A 131 -8.36 3.61 9.12
C ASP A 131 -9.55 4.34 8.48
N HIS A 132 -9.33 5.56 7.96
CA HIS A 132 -10.35 6.33 7.26
C HIS A 132 -10.77 5.68 5.94
N ALA A 133 -9.81 5.12 5.19
CA ALA A 133 -10.08 4.45 3.92
C ALA A 133 -10.86 3.13 4.07
N GLY A 134 -10.87 2.53 5.27
CA GLY A 134 -11.46 1.21 5.47
C GLY A 134 -10.77 0.14 4.63
N THR A 135 -11.45 -0.97 4.35
CA THR A 135 -10.88 -2.12 3.63
C THR A 135 -10.98 -2.02 2.11
N ASN A 136 -11.91 -1.19 1.62
CA ASN A 136 -12.30 -1.20 0.21
C ASN A 136 -11.60 -0.12 -0.61
N TYR A 137 -10.99 0.87 0.06
CA TYR A 137 -10.33 1.97 -0.61
C TYR A 137 -8.84 1.99 -0.33
N VAL A 138 -8.09 2.43 -1.34
CA VAL A 138 -6.67 2.70 -1.25
C VAL A 138 -6.39 4.17 -1.57
N PRO A 139 -5.48 4.82 -0.84
CA PRO A 139 -4.99 6.14 -1.22
C PRO A 139 -4.30 6.08 -2.56
N TYR A 140 -4.39 7.15 -3.34
CA TYR A 140 -3.56 7.33 -4.51
C TYR A 140 -3.25 8.80 -4.73
N HIS A 141 -2.06 9.07 -5.24
CA HIS A 141 -1.68 10.34 -5.82
C HIS A 141 -1.71 10.21 -7.35
N PHE A 142 -1.95 11.26 -8.13
CA PHE A 142 -1.61 11.16 -9.57
C PHE A 142 -0.09 11.32 -9.71
N GLY A 143 0.52 10.41 -10.48
CA GLY A 143 1.95 10.44 -10.80
C GLY A 143 2.29 11.35 -11.99
N ASP A 144 3.55 11.78 -12.02
CA ASP A 144 4.33 12.46 -13.08
C ASP A 144 3.87 13.81 -13.64
N SER A 145 2.69 14.32 -13.29
CA SER A 145 2.32 15.70 -13.59
C SER A 145 1.96 16.42 -12.30
N GLY A 146 2.81 17.36 -11.87
CA GLY A 146 2.58 18.19 -10.69
C GLY A 146 1.39 19.14 -10.84
N ILE A 147 0.18 18.60 -11.02
CA ILE A 147 -1.02 19.38 -11.34
C ILE A 147 -2.04 19.25 -10.20
N ASP A 148 -2.16 20.38 -9.49
CA ASP A 148 -3.29 20.87 -8.69
C ASP A 148 -3.77 20.20 -7.38
N TYR A 149 -3.62 18.90 -7.10
CA TYR A 149 -4.08 18.36 -5.78
C TYR A 149 -3.15 18.72 -4.61
N MET A 150 -1.89 19.06 -4.90
CA MET A 150 -0.99 19.67 -3.90
C MET A 150 -1.56 20.99 -3.36
N LYS A 151 -2.44 21.68 -4.11
CA LYS A 151 -3.16 22.87 -3.62
C LYS A 151 -4.35 22.51 -2.73
N ALA A 152 -4.91 21.32 -2.87
CA ALA A 152 -6.14 20.91 -2.19
C ALA A 152 -5.90 20.48 -0.74
N ARG A 153 -4.66 20.16 -0.31
CA ARG A 153 -4.36 19.62 1.03
C ARG A 153 -5.04 18.26 1.33
N TYR A 154 -5.47 17.51 0.31
CA TYR A 154 -6.06 16.17 0.46
C TYR A 154 -5.48 15.12 -0.51
N ILE A 155 -5.46 13.85 -0.09
CA ILE A 155 -5.19 12.67 -0.91
C ILE A 155 -6.53 11.97 -1.23
N PRO A 156 -6.84 11.70 -2.50
CA PRO A 156 -8.03 10.95 -2.87
C PRO A 156 -7.89 9.44 -2.58
N LEU A 157 -9.03 8.79 -2.36
CA LEU A 157 -9.14 7.36 -2.09
C LEU A 157 -9.99 6.71 -3.19
N VAL A 158 -9.50 5.62 -3.78
CA VAL A 158 -10.21 4.85 -4.83
C VAL A 158 -10.39 3.41 -4.44
N ASP A 159 -11.44 2.81 -4.97
CA ASP A 159 -11.52 1.36 -5.05
C ASP A 159 -10.51 0.90 -6.13
N PRO A 160 -9.53 0.05 -5.81
CA PRO A 160 -8.55 -0.41 -6.80
C PRO A 160 -9.18 -1.23 -7.95
N HIS A 161 -10.44 -1.65 -7.81
CA HIS A 161 -11.21 -2.39 -8.80
C HIS A 161 -12.26 -1.55 -9.55
N ASP A 162 -12.46 -0.28 -9.16
CA ASP A 162 -13.36 0.66 -9.83
C ASP A 162 -12.65 2.00 -10.10
N ALA A 163 -12.43 2.30 -11.38
CA ALA A 163 -11.75 3.51 -11.85
C ALA A 163 -12.66 4.76 -11.86
N SER A 164 -13.83 4.71 -11.22
CA SER A 164 -14.72 5.85 -11.07
C SER A 164 -14.08 6.97 -10.23
N VAL A 165 -14.65 8.18 -10.33
CA VAL A 165 -14.09 9.38 -9.67
C VAL A 165 -14.10 9.19 -8.15
N PRO A 166 -13.02 9.55 -7.43
CA PRO A 166 -12.95 9.37 -5.98
C PRO A 166 -14.02 10.19 -5.28
N GLU A 167 -14.90 9.53 -4.52
CA GLU A 167 -15.88 10.20 -3.67
C GLU A 167 -15.32 10.51 -2.27
N VAL A 168 -14.18 9.92 -1.90
CA VAL A 168 -13.60 10.01 -0.55
C VAL A 168 -12.17 10.54 -0.61
N CYS A 169 -11.81 11.42 0.33
CA CYS A 169 -10.48 12.00 0.44
C CYS A 169 -10.06 12.16 1.91
N PHE A 170 -8.76 12.26 2.14
CA PHE A 170 -8.16 12.41 3.46
C PHE A 170 -7.13 13.56 3.46
N PRO A 171 -6.90 14.30 4.56
CA PRO A 171 -5.89 15.35 4.58
C PRO A 171 -4.50 14.84 4.15
N LEU A 172 -3.72 15.65 3.42
CA LEU A 172 -2.33 15.32 3.04
C LEU A 172 -1.44 15.23 4.29
N ALA A 173 -0.37 14.44 4.19
CA ALA A 173 0.56 14.30 5.30
C ALA A 173 1.24 15.63 5.61
N PRO A 174 1.54 15.95 6.88
CA PRO A 174 2.12 17.22 7.30
C PRO A 174 3.58 17.46 6.85
N ILE A 175 4.13 16.59 6.00
CA ILE A 175 5.52 16.58 5.53
C ILE A 175 5.63 16.70 4.00
N PHE A 176 4.51 16.94 3.31
CA PHE A 176 4.47 17.31 1.89
C PHE A 176 4.42 18.83 1.72
#